data_AF-A0A970YZU7-F1
#
_entry.id   AF-A0A970YZU7-F1
#
_cell.length_a   1.000
_cell.length_b   1.000
_cell.length_c   1.000
_cell.angle_alpha   90.00
_cell.angle_beta   90.00
_cell.angle_gamma   90.00
#
_symmetry.space_group_name_H-M   'P 1'
#
loop_
_entity.id
_entity.type
_entity.pdbx_description
1 polymer ?
#
loop_
_entity_poly.entity_id
_entity_poly.type
_entity_poly.pdbx_seq_one_letter_code
_entity_poly.pdbx_strand_id
1 'polypeptide(L)'
;MITNEGLHSTYHLSKMNTILNYQLSGAGIGLTYLLMFAASGLIVAVLDLAAIVFSGYLLFVLKKENHKAWFYSFIFCVLIPNSIMYILGFVYSNYVLLIIPLVPFYFFFFLIRVSANEWLSEKRAKNQMIIEKIEREEKLKAYMTNFEG
;
A
#
# COMPACT_ATOMS: atom_id res chain seq x y z
N MET A 1 29.29 -1.48 -3.67
CA MET A 1 28.52 -0.22 -3.50
C MET A 1 27.04 -0.56 -3.62
N ILE A 2 26.32 -0.70 -2.51
CA ILE A 2 24.86 -0.90 -2.55
C ILE A 2 24.29 0.33 -3.25
N THR A 3 23.73 0.17 -4.45
CA THR A 3 23.16 1.30 -5.19
C THR A 3 22.09 1.95 -4.34
N ASN A 4 22.25 3.24 -4.06
CA ASN A 4 21.40 4.06 -3.18
C ASN A 4 19.89 3.88 -3.49
N GLU A 5 19.56 3.56 -4.74
CA GLU A 5 18.22 3.25 -5.25
C GLU A 5 17.54 2.04 -4.59
N GLY A 6 18.29 0.96 -4.29
CA GLY A 6 17.74 -0.25 -3.68
C GLY A 6 17.31 -0.04 -2.23
N LEU A 7 18.10 0.74 -1.49
CA LEU A 7 17.80 1.12 -0.10
C LEU A 7 16.59 2.07 -0.04
N HIS A 8 16.55 3.06 -0.93
CA HIS A 8 15.48 4.05 -1.01
C HIS A 8 14.13 3.41 -1.35
N SER A 9 14.13 2.44 -2.26
CA SER A 9 12.90 1.73 -2.64
C SER A 9 12.36 0.86 -1.49
N THR A 10 13.22 0.14 -0.76
CA THR A 10 12.78 -0.62 0.43
C THR A 10 12.17 0.26 1.51
N TYR A 11 12.65 1.50 1.66
CA TYR A 11 12.07 2.47 2.59
C TYR A 11 10.63 2.87 2.21
N HIS A 12 10.37 3.15 0.93
CA HIS A 12 9.03 3.55 0.48
C HIS A 12 8.01 2.43 0.60
N LEU A 13 8.39 1.19 0.22
CA LEU A 13 7.56 0.01 0.40
C LEU A 13 7.29 -0.29 1.88
N SER A 14 8.30 -0.15 2.74
CA SER A 14 8.16 -0.36 4.19
C SER A 14 7.19 0.66 4.78
N LYS A 15 7.35 1.94 4.43
CA LYS A 15 6.47 3.02 4.88
C LYS A 15 5.03 2.82 4.39
N MET A 16 4.84 2.40 3.15
CA MET A 16 3.53 2.06 2.59
C MET A 16 2.87 0.92 3.36
N ASN A 17 3.61 -0.15 3.67
CA ASN A 17 3.08 -1.29 4.41
C ASN A 17 2.69 -0.91 5.86
N THR A 18 3.49 -0.07 6.54
CA THR A 18 3.13 0.47 7.86
C THR A 18 1.84 1.28 7.79
N ILE A 19 1.72 2.15 6.79
CA ILE A 19 0.52 2.96 6.53
C ILE A 19 -0.70 2.07 6.27
N LEU A 20 -0.55 1.03 5.44
CA LEU A 20 -1.60 0.06 5.13
C LEU A 20 -2.03 -0.71 6.39
N ASN A 21 -1.10 -1.09 7.26
CA ASN A 21 -1.40 -1.71 8.54
C ASN A 21 -2.23 -0.78 9.44
N TYR A 22 -1.86 0.50 9.53
CA TYR A 22 -2.63 1.48 10.28
C TYR A 22 -4.04 1.66 9.72
N GLN A 23 -4.18 1.73 8.41
CA GLN A 23 -5.49 1.86 7.75
C GLN A 23 -6.37 0.63 7.95
N LEU A 24 -5.84 -0.58 7.85
CA LEU A 24 -6.61 -1.81 8.05
C LEU A 24 -6.97 -2.05 9.53
N SER A 25 -6.08 -1.70 10.46
CA SER A 25 -6.41 -1.71 11.89
C SER A 25 -7.44 -0.64 12.25
N GLY A 26 -7.32 0.54 11.62
CA GLY A 26 -8.27 1.63 11.74
C GLY A 26 -9.62 1.33 11.09
N ALA A 27 -9.65 0.51 10.03
CA ALA A 27 -10.87 0.11 9.34
C ALA A 27 -11.84 -0.65 10.26
N GLY A 28 -11.32 -1.51 11.14
CA GLY A 28 -12.15 -2.24 12.11
C GLY A 28 -12.87 -1.30 13.08
N ILE A 29 -12.18 -0.27 13.56
CA ILE A 29 -12.70 0.77 14.46
C ILE A 29 -13.60 1.75 13.68
N GLY A 30 -13.19 2.15 12.49
CA GLY A 30 -13.92 3.04 11.59
C GLY A 30 -15.26 2.44 11.18
N LEU A 31 -15.33 1.14 10.88
CA LEU A 31 -16.57 0.45 10.52
C LEU A 31 -17.56 0.42 11.70
N THR A 32 -17.07 0.20 12.93
CA THR A 32 -17.93 0.20 14.14
C THR A 32 -18.43 1.61 14.46
N TYR A 33 -17.58 2.63 14.37
CA TYR A 33 -17.98 4.02 14.55
C TYR A 33 -18.91 4.51 13.45
N LEU A 34 -18.70 4.09 12.20
CA LEU A 34 -19.56 4.43 11.07
C LEU A 34 -20.96 3.83 11.26
N LEU A 35 -21.08 2.58 11.73
CA LEU A 35 -22.39 1.99 12.05
C LEU A 35 -23.10 2.70 13.22
N MET A 36 -22.36 3.17 14.23
CA MET A 36 -22.93 3.90 15.37
C MET A 36 -23.31 5.35 15.04
N PHE A 37 -22.62 6.00 14.10
CA PHE A 37 -22.77 7.43 13.80
C PHE A 37 -23.09 7.75 12.33
N ALA A 38 -23.52 6.77 11.54
CA ALA A 38 -23.89 6.94 10.12
C ALA A 38 -24.87 8.12 9.89
N ALA A 39 -25.65 8.48 10.93
CA ALA A 39 -26.61 9.57 10.90
C ALA A 39 -25.99 10.98 10.91
N SER A 40 -24.72 11.18 11.30
CA SER A 40 -24.17 12.54 11.51
C SER A 40 -23.47 13.16 10.31
N GLY A 41 -23.23 12.40 9.22
CA GLY A 41 -22.60 12.89 7.97
C GLY A 41 -21.13 13.33 8.08
N LEU A 42 -20.73 13.97 9.19
CA LEU A 42 -19.38 14.45 9.48
C LEU A 42 -18.35 13.32 9.54
N ILE A 43 -18.70 12.18 10.13
CA ILE A 43 -17.79 11.03 10.22
C ILE A 43 -17.52 10.44 8.83
N VAL A 44 -18.52 10.41 7.95
CA VAL A 44 -18.35 9.98 6.56
C VAL A 44 -17.40 10.92 5.82
N ALA A 45 -17.55 12.24 5.99
CA ALA A 45 -16.67 13.22 5.37
C ALA A 45 -15.20 13.12 5.82
N VAL A 46 -14.95 12.86 7.11
CA VAL A 46 -13.59 12.67 7.64
C VAL A 46 -12.95 11.39 7.08
N LEU A 47 -13.74 10.31 6.98
CA LEU A 47 -13.27 9.04 6.41
C LEU A 47 -12.97 9.17 4.91
N ASP A 48 -13.78 9.92 4.16
CA ASP A 48 -13.54 10.21 2.74
C ASP A 48 -12.26 11.01 2.55
N LEU A 49 -12.03 12.05 3.36
CA LEU A 49 -10.79 12.83 3.29
C LEU A 49 -9.56 11.96 3.57
N ALA A 50 -9.64 11.09 4.58
CA ALA A 50 -8.58 10.13 4.85
C ALA A 50 -8.37 9.19 3.64
N ALA A 51 -9.45 8.61 3.11
CA ALA A 51 -9.41 7.71 1.96
C ALA A 51 -8.76 8.37 0.73
N ILE A 52 -9.05 9.63 0.44
CA ILE A 52 -8.45 10.39 -0.68
C ILE A 52 -6.94 10.55 -0.48
N VAL A 53 -6.51 11.02 0.70
CA VAL A 53 -5.09 11.23 1.01
C VAL A 53 -4.31 9.92 0.92
N PHE A 54 -4.86 8.84 1.48
CA PHE A 54 -4.22 7.53 1.43
C PHE A 54 -4.19 6.93 0.03
N SER A 55 -5.26 7.08 -0.75
CA SER A 55 -5.30 6.65 -2.15
C SER A 55 -4.24 7.38 -2.98
N GLY A 56 -4.08 8.70 -2.78
CA GLY A 56 -3.04 9.48 -3.46
C GLY A 56 -1.62 8.97 -3.17
N TYR A 57 -1.33 8.68 -1.90
CA TYR A 57 -0.04 8.11 -1.51
C TYR A 57 0.17 6.69 -2.08
N LEU A 58 -0.86 5.85 -2.06
CA LEU A 58 -0.82 4.49 -2.61
C LEU A 58 -0.53 4.51 -4.11
N LEU A 59 -1.21 5.37 -4.87
CA LEU A 59 -0.98 5.51 -6.31
C LEU A 59 0.43 6.03 -6.62
N PHE A 60 0.96 6.93 -5.80
CA PHE A 60 2.35 7.40 -5.92
C PHE A 60 3.34 6.24 -5.77
N VAL A 61 3.17 5.40 -4.75
CA VAL A 61 4.07 4.25 -4.52
C VAL A 61 3.93 3.21 -5.62
N LEU A 62 2.70 2.88 -6.06
CA LEU A 62 2.47 1.96 -7.18
C LEU A 62 3.15 2.44 -8.47
N LYS A 63 3.10 3.74 -8.76
CA LYS A 63 3.79 4.33 -9.92
C LYS A 63 5.30 4.23 -9.77
N LYS A 64 5.84 4.52 -8.58
CA LYS A 64 7.28 4.47 -8.31
C LYS A 64 7.86 3.05 -8.40
N GLU A 65 7.11 2.06 -7.95
CA GLU A 65 7.50 0.64 -7.99
C GLU A 65 7.07 -0.06 -9.30
N ASN A 66 6.54 0.70 -10.27
CA ASN A 66 6.13 0.24 -11.61
C ASN A 66 5.06 -0.87 -11.62
N HIS A 67 4.25 -0.97 -10.56
CA HIS A 67 3.15 -1.93 -10.43
C HIS A 67 1.87 -1.43 -11.12
N LYS A 68 1.93 -1.22 -12.45
CA LYS A 68 0.83 -0.65 -13.25
C LYS A 68 -0.47 -1.47 -13.20
N ALA A 69 -0.39 -2.80 -13.06
CA ALA A 69 -1.57 -3.66 -12.97
C ALA A 69 -2.45 -3.33 -11.74
N TRP A 70 -1.82 -2.99 -10.61
CA TRP A 70 -2.53 -2.59 -9.40
C TRP A 70 -3.17 -1.21 -9.51
N PHE A 71 -2.57 -0.31 -10.30
CA PHE A 71 -3.18 0.98 -10.62
C PHE A 71 -4.48 0.81 -11.40
N TYR A 72 -4.48 -0.01 -12.46
CA TYR A 72 -5.71 -0.30 -13.20
C TYR A 72 -6.76 -1.02 -12.33
N SER A 73 -6.32 -1.96 -11.49
CA SER A 73 -7.21 -2.66 -10.56
C SER A 73 -7.87 -1.71 -9.56
N PHE A 74 -7.15 -0.69 -9.07
CA PHE A 74 -7.75 0.36 -8.23
C PHE A 74 -8.87 1.11 -8.96
N ILE A 75 -8.65 1.49 -10.22
CA ILE A 75 -9.66 2.21 -11.01
C ILE A 75 -10.92 1.35 -11.19
N PHE A 76 -10.76 0.09 -11.61
CA PHE A 76 -11.89 -0.78 -11.92
C PHE A 76 -12.62 -1.30 -10.67
N CYS A 77 -11.90 -1.67 -9.62
CA CYS A 77 -12.49 -2.29 -8.43
C CYS A 77 -12.92 -1.28 -7.37
N VAL A 78 -12.33 -0.08 -7.34
CA VAL A 78 -12.58 0.91 -6.30
C VAL A 78 -13.22 2.16 -6.86
N LEU A 79 -12.58 2.80 -7.85
CA LEU A 79 -12.98 4.13 -8.30
C LEU A 79 -14.31 4.11 -9.07
N ILE A 80 -14.49 3.16 -10.00
CA ILE A 80 -15.73 3.01 -10.77
C ILE A 80 -16.93 2.64 -9.85
N PRO A 81 -16.85 1.59 -9.01
CA PRO A 81 -17.99 1.21 -8.16
C PRO A 81 -18.33 2.30 -7.13
N ASN A 82 -17.33 2.98 -6.54
CA ASN A 82 -17.58 4.11 -5.66
C ASN A 82 -18.33 5.23 -6.41
N SER A 83 -17.83 5.64 -7.58
CA SER A 83 -18.45 6.72 -8.35
C SER A 83 -19.91 6.45 -8.69
N ILE A 84 -20.22 5.21 -9.11
CA ILE A 84 -21.60 4.79 -9.40
C ILE A 84 -22.47 4.87 -8.15
N MET A 85 -21.99 4.34 -7.02
CA MET A 85 -22.75 4.34 -5.76
C MET A 85 -22.97 5.75 -5.19
N TYR A 86 -22.01 6.67 -5.36
CA TYR A 86 -22.21 8.09 -4.99
C TYR A 86 -23.32 8.75 -5.82
N ILE A 87 -23.31 8.54 -7.14
CA ILE A 87 -24.34 9.09 -8.02
C ILE A 87 -25.72 8.53 -7.64
N LEU A 88 -25.83 7.22 -7.44
CA LEU A 88 -27.09 6.58 -7.05
C LEU A 88 -27.55 7.02 -5.65
N GLY A 89 -26.65 7.08 -4.67
CA GLY A 89 -26.95 7.53 -3.32
C GLY A 89 -27.49 8.96 -3.28
N PHE A 90 -26.93 9.85 -4.11
CA PHE A 90 -27.41 11.22 -4.27
C PHE A 90 -28.80 11.27 -4.93
N VAL A 91 -29.02 10.53 -6.01
CA VAL A 91 -30.30 10.50 -6.75
C VAL A 91 -31.45 9.96 -5.91
N TYR A 92 -31.22 8.89 -5.13
CA TYR A 92 -32.25 8.23 -4.34
C TYR A 92 -32.36 8.75 -2.89
N SER A 93 -31.55 9.75 -2.51
CA SER A 93 -31.46 10.27 -1.13
C SER A 93 -31.27 9.18 -0.07
N ASN A 94 -30.61 8.06 -0.46
CA ASN A 94 -30.45 6.90 0.39
C ASN A 94 -28.98 6.79 0.83
N TYR A 95 -28.70 7.38 2.00
CA TYR A 95 -27.36 7.42 2.58
C TYR A 95 -26.79 6.03 2.92
N VAL A 96 -27.62 4.98 3.02
CA VAL A 96 -27.16 3.60 3.25
C VAL A 96 -26.36 3.09 2.04
N LEU A 97 -26.69 3.55 0.83
CA LEU A 97 -25.96 3.17 -0.39
C LEU A 97 -24.52 3.68 -0.40
N LEU A 98 -24.18 4.69 0.39
CA LEU A 98 -22.82 5.23 0.52
C LEU A 98 -21.90 4.32 1.35
N ILE A 99 -22.46 3.37 2.12
CA ILE A 99 -21.67 2.42 2.93
C ILE A 99 -21.18 1.26 2.07
N ILE A 100 -21.99 0.82 1.11
CA ILE A 100 -21.70 -0.32 0.22
C ILE A 100 -20.31 -0.23 -0.43
N PRO A 101 -19.89 0.90 -1.02
CA PRO A 101 -18.64 0.96 -1.74
C PRO A 101 -17.39 1.09 -0.84
N LEU A 102 -17.57 1.24 0.49
CA LEU A 102 -16.47 1.12 1.45
C LEU A 102 -15.94 -0.33 1.54
N VAL A 103 -16.81 -1.33 1.35
CA VAL A 103 -16.40 -2.75 1.40
C VAL A 103 -15.35 -3.09 0.34
N PRO A 104 -15.58 -2.86 -0.96
CA PRO A 104 -14.57 -3.12 -1.99
C PRO A 104 -13.35 -2.19 -1.84
N PHE A 105 -13.53 -0.98 -1.32
CA PHE A 105 -12.41 -0.08 -0.99
C PHE A 105 -11.46 -0.74 0.04
N TYR A 106 -11.96 -1.12 1.21
CA TYR A 106 -11.13 -1.76 2.25
C TYR A 106 -10.57 -3.11 1.81
N PHE A 107 -11.35 -3.90 1.05
CA PHE A 107 -10.89 -5.16 0.49
C PHE A 107 -9.70 -4.97 -0.47
N PHE A 108 -9.75 -3.94 -1.33
CA PHE A 108 -8.63 -3.62 -2.21
C PHE A 108 -7.37 -3.23 -1.43
N PHE A 109 -7.52 -2.42 -0.36
CA PHE A 109 -6.40 -2.07 0.51
C PHE A 109 -5.79 -3.29 1.22
N PHE A 110 -6.63 -4.26 1.61
CA PHE A 110 -6.16 -5.54 2.13
C PHE A 110 -5.34 -6.32 1.10
N LEU A 111 -5.81 -6.42 -0.15
CA LEU A 111 -5.07 -7.08 -1.22
C LEU A 111 -3.72 -6.41 -1.49
N ILE A 112 -3.70 -5.07 -1.60
CA ILE A 112 -2.45 -4.32 -1.77
C ILE A 112 -1.49 -4.59 -0.61
N ARG A 113 -1.97 -4.69 0.64
CA ARG A 113 -1.11 -5.01 1.79
C ARG A 113 -0.44 -6.38 1.65
N VAL A 114 -1.19 -7.40 1.25
CA VAL A 114 -0.64 -8.75 1.04
C VAL A 114 0.45 -8.70 -0.03
N SER A 115 0.17 -8.08 -1.17
CA SER A 115 1.16 -7.95 -2.25
C SER A 115 2.35 -7.06 -1.86
N ALA A 116 2.14 -6.01 -1.07
CA ALA A 116 3.21 -5.16 -0.57
C ALA A 116 4.17 -5.92 0.36
N ASN A 117 3.66 -6.85 1.17
CA ASN A 117 4.48 -7.74 1.98
C ASN A 117 5.32 -8.68 1.11
N GLU A 118 4.74 -9.23 0.05
CA GLU A 118 5.47 -10.08 -0.90
C GLU A 118 6.58 -9.29 -1.60
N TRP A 119 6.30 -8.08 -2.09
CA TRP A 119 7.30 -7.21 -2.71
C TRP A 119 8.43 -6.84 -1.75
N LEU A 120 8.11 -6.60 -0.48
CA LEU A 120 9.10 -6.35 0.56
C LEU A 120 9.98 -7.57 0.84
N SER A 121 9.37 -8.76 0.90
CA SER A 121 10.08 -10.02 1.09
C SER A 121 11.05 -10.28 -0.05
N GLU A 122 10.59 -10.14 -1.30
CA GLU A 122 11.39 -10.34 -2.50
C GLU A 122 12.58 -9.36 -2.55
N LYS A 123 12.36 -8.07 -2.23
CA LYS A 123 13.46 -7.10 -2.18
C LYS A 123 14.45 -7.38 -1.06
N ARG A 124 14.00 -7.82 0.11
CA ARG A 124 14.90 -8.21 1.21
C ARG A 124 15.76 -9.40 0.82
N ALA A 125 15.16 -10.43 0.23
CA ALA A 125 15.88 -11.60 -0.26
C ALA A 125 16.93 -11.22 -1.33
N LYS A 126 16.54 -10.38 -2.29
CA LYS A 126 17.46 -9.89 -3.33
C LYS A 126 18.62 -9.08 -2.74
N ASN A 127 18.36 -8.21 -1.77
CA ASN A 127 19.41 -7.44 -1.10
C ASN A 127 20.36 -8.33 -0.31
N GLN A 128 19.86 -9.35 0.40
CA GLN A 128 20.70 -10.31 1.12
C GLN A 128 21.64 -11.05 0.16
N MET A 129 21.14 -11.53 -0.98
CA MET A 129 21.98 -12.19 -2.00
C MET A 129 23.08 -11.27 -2.53
N ILE A 130 22.81 -9.97 -2.70
CA ILE A 130 23.81 -9.00 -3.15
C ILE A 130 24.88 -8.79 -2.07
N ILE A 131 24.48 -8.63 -0.81
CA ILE A 131 25.41 -8.46 0.33
C ILE A 131 26.31 -9.69 0.46
N GLU A 132 25.75 -10.90 0.41
CA GLU A 132 26.54 -12.14 0.47
C GLU A 132 27.51 -12.32 -0.70
N LYS A 133 27.18 -11.80 -1.88
CA LYS A 133 28.12 -11.79 -3.02
C LYS A 133 29.27 -10.84 -2.78
N ILE A 134 28.99 -9.63 -2.29
CA ILE A 134 30.01 -8.63 -1.97
C ILE A 134 30.95 -9.16 -0.87
N GLU A 135 30.40 -9.72 0.21
CA GLU A 135 31.22 -10.28 1.29
C GLU A 135 32.11 -11.44 0.82
N ARG A 136 31.61 -12.29 -0.10
CA ARG A 136 32.43 -13.37 -0.69
C ARG A 136 33.56 -12.82 -1.54
N GLU A 137 33.30 -11.80 -2.36
CA GLU A 137 34.33 -11.16 -3.17
C GLU A 137 35.38 -10.44 -2.31
N GLU A 138 34.97 -9.77 -1.23
CA GLU A 138 35.89 -9.11 -0.29
C GLU A 138 36.77 -10.12 0.44
N LYS A 139 36.19 -11.22 0.93
CA LYS A 139 36.96 -12.31 1.55
C LYS A 139 37.97 -12.91 0.57
N LEU A 140 37.54 -13.19 -0.67
CA LEU A 140 38.43 -13.76 -1.69
C LEU A 140 39.59 -12.82 -2.02
N LYS A 141 39.32 -11.51 -2.15
CA LYS A 141 40.37 -10.50 -2.35
C LYS A 141 41.36 -10.49 -1.17
N ALA A 142 40.87 -10.45 0.06
CA ALA A 142 41.73 -10.48 1.25
C ALA A 142 42.60 -11.73 1.33
N TYR A 143 42.08 -12.90 0.93
CA TYR A 143 42.88 -14.12 0.82
C TYR A 143 43.98 -13.97 -0.23
N MET A 144 43.67 -13.50 -1.44
CA MET A 144 44.67 -13.36 -2.51
C MET A 144 45.78 -12.36 -2.12
N THR A 145 45.45 -11.23 -1.50
CA THR A 145 46.45 -10.25 -1.04
C THR A 145 47.42 -10.83 0.00
N ASN A 146 46.94 -11.73 0.88
CA ASN A 146 47.77 -12.39 1.89
C ASN A 146 48.65 -13.52 1.32
N PHE A 147 48.41 -13.98 0.08
CA PHE A 147 49.22 -14.98 -0.59
C PHE A 147 50.34 -14.37 -1.46
N GLU A 148 50.23 -13.09 -1.82
CA GLU A 148 51.19 -12.38 -2.68
C GLU A 148 52.27 -11.60 -1.90
N GLY A 149 52.15 -11.47 -0.58
CA GLY A 149 53.13 -10.82 0.31
C GLY A 149 53.88 -11.80 1.19
#